data_AF-A0A7C4XCK1-F1
#
_entry.id   AF-A0A7C4XCK1-F1
#
_cell.length_a   1.000
_cell.length_b   1.000
_cell.length_c   1.000
_cell.angle_alpha   90.00
_cell.angle_beta   90.00
_cell.angle_gamma   90.00
#
_symmetry.space_group_name_H-M   'P 1'
#
loop_
_entity.id
_entity.type
_entity.pdbx_description
1 polymer ?
#
loop_
_entity_poly.entity_id
_entity_poly.type
_entity_poly.pdbx_seq_one_letter_code
_entity_poly.pdbx_strand_id
1 'polypeptide(L)'
;MGIKLLGEILKEIAGLSEEAIEQALLAQRTKGGKIGEILLQRKLISEQDLLKALAIQMGISFWEKIEIEGIDVNFVNKVPIQLLKKFKVVPIIKGNKAWIAMNDPASLTIADDIRNV
;
A
#
# COMPACT_ATOMS: atom_id res chain seq x y z
N MET A 1 13.92 -16.41 -5.65
CA MET A 1 13.77 -15.64 -4.41
C MET A 1 12.30 -15.66 -4.08
N GLY A 2 11.87 -16.37 -3.03
CA GLY A 2 10.44 -16.48 -2.70
C GLY A 2 9.88 -15.13 -2.28
N ILE A 3 8.62 -14.85 -2.64
CA ILE A 3 7.90 -13.67 -2.13
C ILE A 3 7.84 -13.82 -0.61
N LYS A 4 8.51 -12.92 0.14
CA LYS A 4 8.45 -12.91 1.61
C LYS A 4 7.00 -12.77 2.05
N LEU A 5 6.60 -13.49 3.09
CA LEU A 5 5.24 -13.37 3.63
C LEU A 5 5.07 -12.03 4.35
N LEU A 6 3.87 -11.46 4.31
CA LEU A 6 3.58 -10.17 4.96
C LEU A 6 3.94 -10.18 6.45
N GLY A 7 3.70 -11.29 7.15
CA GLY A 7 4.06 -11.44 8.56
C GLY A 7 5.56 -11.34 8.82
N GLU A 8 6.38 -11.91 7.94
CA GLU A 8 7.85 -11.84 8.06
C GLU A 8 8.34 -10.42 7.80
N ILE A 9 7.78 -9.74 6.80
CA ILE A 9 8.10 -8.36 6.49
C ILE A 9 7.70 -7.44 7.64
N LEU A 10 6.50 -7.62 8.21
CA LEU A 10 6.04 -6.84 9.36
C LEU A 10 6.90 -7.07 10.60
N LYS A 11 7.39 -8.29 10.81
CA LYS A 11 8.33 -8.60 11.88
C LYS A 11 9.63 -7.82 11.73
N GLU A 12 10.18 -7.78 10.52
CA GLU A 12 11.41 -7.03 10.21
C GLU A 12 11.22 -5.50 10.33
N ILE A 13 10.10 -4.95 9.82
CA ILE A 13 9.85 -3.50 9.80
C ILE A 13 9.47 -2.95 11.17
N ALA A 14 8.52 -3.60 11.85
CA ALA A 14 7.96 -3.11 13.10
C ALA A 14 8.64 -3.69 14.35
N GLY A 15 9.68 -4.53 14.19
CA GLY A 15 10.41 -5.12 15.29
C GLY A 15 9.55 -6.04 16.17
N LEU A 16 8.61 -6.76 15.55
CA LEU A 16 7.69 -7.63 16.28
C LEU A 16 8.43 -8.83 16.88
N SER A 17 8.02 -9.25 18.07
CA SER A 17 8.50 -10.51 18.64
C SER A 17 7.90 -11.71 17.91
N GLU A 18 8.55 -12.88 18.02
CA GLU A 18 8.03 -14.12 17.43
C GLU A 18 6.64 -14.45 18.01
N GLU A 19 6.49 -14.27 19.32
CA GLU A 19 5.25 -14.53 20.04
C GLU A 19 4.13 -13.63 19.54
N ALA A 20 4.42 -12.37 19.19
CA ALA A 20 3.43 -11.45 18.64
C ALA A 20 2.90 -11.92 17.28
N ILE A 21 3.77 -12.44 16.42
CA ILE A 21 3.40 -13.02 15.12
C ILE A 21 2.59 -14.30 15.31
N GLU A 22 3.03 -15.21 16.19
CA GLU A 22 2.29 -16.44 16.46
C GLU A 22 0.88 -16.17 16.99
N GLN A 23 0.75 -15.22 17.92
CA GLN A 23 -0.55 -14.81 18.46
C GLN A 23 -1.45 -14.18 17.39
N ALA A 24 -0.88 -13.41 16.47
CA ALA A 24 -1.63 -12.85 15.34
C ALA A 24 -2.06 -13.94 14.35
N LEU A 25 -1.20 -14.92 14.04
CA LEU A 25 -1.52 -16.08 13.20
C LEU A 25 -2.60 -16.96 13.82
N LEU A 26 -2.55 -17.18 15.14
CA LEU A 26 -3.55 -17.97 15.85
C LEU A 26 -4.92 -17.26 15.84
N ALA A 27 -4.92 -15.94 16.02
CA ALA A 27 -6.12 -15.13 15.84
C ALA A 27 -6.65 -15.18 14.40
N GLN A 28 -5.76 -15.15 13.41
CA GLN A 28 -6.14 -15.28 12.00
C GLN A 28 -6.80 -16.63 11.70
N ARG A 29 -6.26 -17.72 12.24
CA ARG A 29 -6.83 -19.07 12.06
C ARG A 29 -8.21 -19.23 12.71
N THR A 30 -8.41 -18.60 13.87
CA THR A 30 -9.65 -18.73 14.64
C THR A 30 -10.76 -17.79 14.18
N LYS A 31 -10.42 -16.55 13.78
CA LYS A 31 -11.39 -15.51 13.42
C LYS A 31 -11.42 -15.17 11.92
N GLY A 32 -10.45 -15.65 11.15
CA GLY A 32 -10.23 -15.21 9.78
C GLY A 32 -9.59 -13.83 9.70
N GLY A 33 -9.55 -13.26 8.49
CA GLY A 33 -9.04 -11.92 8.22
C GLY A 33 -7.57 -11.86 7.78
N LYS A 34 -7.06 -10.64 7.61
CA LYS A 34 -5.68 -10.38 7.20
C LYS A 34 -4.78 -10.20 8.42
N ILE A 35 -3.61 -10.83 8.44
CA ILE A 35 -2.65 -10.71 9.55
C ILE A 35 -2.27 -9.26 9.86
N GLY A 36 -2.10 -8.42 8.84
CA GLY A 36 -1.80 -7.00 9.01
C GLY A 36 -2.91 -6.23 9.74
N GLU A 37 -4.18 -6.50 9.42
CA GLU A 37 -5.32 -5.89 10.10
C GLU A 37 -5.41 -6.34 11.57
N ILE A 38 -5.12 -7.62 11.84
CA ILE A 38 -5.09 -8.16 13.20
C ILE A 38 -3.99 -7.49 14.04
N LEU A 39 -2.79 -7.36 13.49
CA LEU A 39 -1.67 -6.68 14.14
C LEU A 39 -1.96 -5.20 14.38
N LEU A 40 -2.61 -4.53 13.42
CA LEU A 40 -3.02 -3.13 13.53
C LEU A 40 -4.09 -2.94 14.62
N GLN A 41 -5.12 -3.80 14.66
CA GLN A 41 -6.16 -3.78 15.69
C GLN A 41 -5.60 -4.01 17.10
N ARG A 42 -4.55 -4.84 17.21
CA ARG A 42 -3.83 -5.07 18.47
C ARG A 42 -2.84 -3.95 18.82
N LYS A 43 -2.73 -2.90 18.00
CA LYS A 43 -1.78 -1.80 18.15
C LYS A 43 -0.31 -2.25 18.22
N LEU A 44 -0.01 -3.39 17.58
CA LEU A 44 1.35 -3.93 17.49
C LEU A 44 2.14 -3.30 16.34
N ILE A 45 1.43 -2.78 15.34
CA ILE A 45 2.00 -2.06 14.19
C ILE A 45 1.22 -0.76 13.97
N SER A 46 1.82 0.21 13.31
CA SER A 46 1.11 1.39 12.79
C SER A 46 0.55 1.14 11.39
N GLU A 47 -0.37 2.00 10.93
CA GLU A 47 -0.84 1.97 9.54
C GLU A 47 0.32 2.17 8.55
N GLN A 48 1.30 2.99 8.92
CA GLN A 48 2.48 3.23 8.09
C GLN A 48 3.33 1.97 7.94
N ASP A 49 3.50 1.20 9.02
CA ASP A 49 4.26 -0.06 8.97
C ASP A 49 3.57 -1.09 8.09
N LEU A 50 2.23 -1.15 8.16
CA LEU A 50 1.43 -2.02 7.30
C LEU A 50 1.59 -1.64 5.83
N LEU A 51 1.47 -0.36 5.49
CA LEU A 51 1.61 0.11 4.11
C LEU A 51 3.03 -0.09 3.57
N LYS A 52 4.07 0.14 4.39
CA LYS A 52 5.46 -0.16 4.03
C LYS A 52 5.66 -1.64 3.78
N ALA A 53 5.12 -2.51 4.63
CA ALA A 53 5.24 -3.96 4.48
C ALA A 53 4.56 -4.46 3.19
N LEU A 54 3.36 -3.96 2.89
CA LEU A 54 2.66 -4.26 1.65
C LEU A 54 3.46 -3.79 0.43
N ALA A 55 4.04 -2.60 0.49
CA ALA A 55 4.85 -2.07 -0.61
C ALA A 55 6.08 -2.97 -0.89
N ILE A 56 6.79 -3.41 0.15
CA ILE A 56 7.91 -4.36 0.02
C ILE A 56 7.43 -5.70 -0.55
N GLN A 57 6.31 -6.22 -0.05
CA GLN A 57 5.76 -7.50 -0.50
C GLN A 57 5.42 -7.47 -2.00
N MET A 58 4.92 -6.33 -2.48
CA MET A 58 4.50 -6.14 -3.87
C MET A 58 5.61 -5.59 -4.78
N GLY A 59 6.78 -5.24 -4.22
CA GLY A 59 7.89 -4.67 -4.98
C GLY A 59 7.62 -3.26 -5.52
N ILE A 60 6.76 -2.48 -4.85
CA ILE A 60 6.41 -1.10 -5.23
C ILE A 60 7.01 -0.09 -4.25
N SER A 61 7.11 1.18 -4.66
CA SER A 61 7.58 2.26 -3.79
C SER A 61 6.47 2.71 -2.82
N PHE A 62 6.84 2.93 -1.56
CA PHE A 62 5.97 3.57 -0.57
C PHE A 62 6.35 5.04 -0.41
N TRP A 63 5.35 5.93 -0.46
CA TRP A 63 5.50 7.35 -0.16
C TRP A 63 4.59 7.73 0.99
N GLU A 64 5.17 8.16 2.11
CA GLU A 64 4.40 8.63 3.28
C GLU A 64 3.66 9.93 2.99
N LYS A 65 4.26 10.79 2.17
CA LYS A 65 3.68 12.05 1.71
C LYS A 65 3.98 12.22 0.23
N ILE A 66 3.00 12.76 -0.49
CA ILE A 66 3.16 13.16 -1.89
C ILE A 66 3.57 14.63 -1.88
N GLU A 67 4.79 14.91 -2.35
CA GLU A 67 5.21 16.28 -2.62
C GLU A 67 4.42 16.83 -3.81
N ILE A 68 3.60 17.84 -3.55
CA ILE A 68 2.77 18.49 -4.58
C ILE A 68 3.53 19.54 -5.39
N GLU A 69 4.72 19.93 -4.95
CA GLU A 69 5.55 20.90 -5.65
C GLU A 69 6.07 20.32 -6.96
N GLY A 70 5.73 20.99 -8.07
CA GLY A 70 6.15 20.58 -9.41
C GLY A 70 5.35 19.43 -10.03
N ILE A 71 4.20 19.06 -9.46
CA ILE A 71 3.27 18.12 -10.12
C ILE A 71 2.62 18.82 -11.31
N ASP A 72 2.83 18.26 -12.50
CA ASP A 72 2.13 18.71 -13.70
C ASP A 72 0.66 18.25 -13.66
N VAL A 73 -0.22 19.17 -13.33
CA VAL A 73 -1.68 18.94 -13.22
C VAL A 73 -2.37 18.77 -14.59
N ASN A 74 -1.68 18.97 -15.71
CA ASN A 74 -2.30 18.84 -17.04
C ASN A 74 -2.80 17.42 -17.34
N PHE A 75 -2.19 16.40 -16.74
CA PHE A 75 -2.65 15.01 -16.88
C PHE A 75 -3.94 14.72 -16.11
N VAL A 76 -4.24 15.48 -15.05
CA VAL A 76 -5.51 15.38 -14.32
C VAL A 76 -6.69 15.72 -15.23
N ASN A 77 -6.48 16.49 -16.31
CA ASN A 77 -7.51 16.80 -17.29
C ASN A 77 -7.87 15.62 -18.22
N LYS A 78 -7.01 14.59 -18.30
CA LYS A 78 -7.26 13.40 -19.14
C LYS A 78 -8.10 12.35 -18.42
N VAL A 79 -8.00 12.29 -17.09
CA VAL A 79 -8.69 11.30 -16.27
C VAL A 79 -9.86 11.94 -15.53
N PRO A 80 -11.10 11.45 -15.65
CA PRO A 80 -12.23 12.00 -14.93
C PRO A 80 -12.00 12.03 -13.42
N ILE A 81 -12.14 13.21 -12.80
CA ILE A 81 -11.89 13.39 -11.36
C ILE A 81 -12.74 12.48 -10.46
N GLN A 82 -13.92 12.07 -10.94
CA GLN A 82 -14.78 11.12 -10.24
C GLN A 82 -14.12 9.74 -10.10
N LEU A 83 -13.39 9.31 -11.12
CA LEU A 83 -12.64 8.05 -11.11
C LEU A 83 -11.50 8.11 -10.09
N LEU A 84 -10.73 9.20 -10.10
CA LEU A 84 -9.64 9.45 -9.16
C LEU A 84 -10.14 9.45 -7.71
N LYS A 85 -11.26 10.13 -7.44
CA LYS A 85 -11.88 10.16 -6.10
C LYS A 85 -12.42 8.80 -5.67
N LYS A 86 -13.12 8.10 -6.57
CA LYS A 86 -13.73 6.79 -6.28
C LYS A 86 -12.68 5.76 -5.88
N PHE A 87 -11.57 5.73 -6.62
CA PHE A 87 -10.51 4.74 -6.41
C PHE A 87 -9.35 5.24 -5.55
N LYS A 88 -9.41 6.50 -5.08
CA LYS A 88 -8.37 7.13 -4.26
C LYS A 88 -6.99 7.01 -4.94
N VAL A 89 -6.96 7.36 -6.22
CA VAL A 89 -5.77 7.33 -7.07
C VAL A 89 -5.37 8.74 -7.47
N VAL A 90 -4.07 9.03 -7.48
CA VAL A 90 -3.51 10.33 -7.86
C VAL A 90 -2.34 10.11 -8.83
N PRO A 91 -2.43 10.61 -10.09
CA PRO A 91 -1.30 10.63 -10.99
C PRO A 91 -0.28 11.70 -10.54
N ILE A 92 1.00 11.34 -10.53
CA ILE A 92 2.11 12.22 -10.15
C ILE A 92 3.08 12.25 -11.32
N ILE A 93 3.34 13.44 -11.86
CA ILE A 93 4.28 13.62 -12.98
C ILE A 93 5.41 14.52 -12.50
N LYS A 94 6.65 14.05 -12.67
CA LYS A 94 7.87 14.81 -12.34
C LYS A 94 8.88 14.63 -13.47
N GLY A 95 9.03 15.66 -14.30
CA GLY A 95 9.86 15.62 -15.51
C GLY A 95 9.33 14.60 -16.52
N ASN A 96 10.17 13.65 -16.94
CA ASN A 96 9.80 12.61 -17.91
C ASN A 96 9.31 11.29 -17.26
N LYS A 97 9.00 11.32 -15.96
CA LYS A 97 8.51 10.15 -15.22
C LYS A 97 7.09 10.42 -14.71
N ALA A 98 6.25 9.41 -14.83
CA ALA A 98 4.89 9.40 -14.32
C ALA A 98 4.69 8.24 -13.35
N TRP A 99 4.02 8.50 -12.25
CA TRP A 99 3.64 7.53 -11.24
C TRP A 99 2.14 7.62 -10.97
N ILE A 100 1.58 6.52 -10.47
CA ILE A 100 0.21 6.44 -10.01
C ILE A 100 0.28 6.12 -8.52
N ALA A 101 0.01 7.11 -7.67
CA ALA A 101 -0.15 6.89 -6.25
C ALA A 101 -1.55 6.33 -5.98
N MET A 102 -1.63 5.24 -5.23
CA MET A 102 -2.88 4.56 -4.90
C MET A 102 -2.91 4.21 -3.42
N ASN A 103 -4.10 4.26 -2.82
CA ASN A 103 -4.30 3.88 -1.43
C ASN A 103 -4.19 2.36 -1.25
N ASP A 104 -4.83 1.59 -2.13
CA ASP A 104 -4.80 0.12 -2.08
C ASP A 104 -4.11 -0.45 -3.31
N PRO A 105 -2.85 -0.90 -3.19
CA PRO A 105 -2.10 -1.45 -4.30
C PRO A 105 -2.64 -2.81 -4.81
N ALA A 106 -3.50 -3.49 -4.06
CA ALA A 106 -4.14 -4.73 -4.53
C ALA A 106 -5.17 -4.46 -5.66
N SER A 107 -5.57 -3.19 -5.85
CA SER A 107 -6.51 -2.75 -6.87
C SER A 107 -5.84 -2.44 -8.22
N LEU A 108 -4.93 -3.34 -8.68
CA LEU A 108 -4.09 -3.13 -9.87
C LEU A 108 -4.88 -2.87 -11.17
N THR A 109 -6.06 -3.45 -11.32
CA THR A 109 -6.91 -3.30 -12.51
C THR A 109 -7.23 -1.83 -12.82
N ILE A 110 -7.44 -1.01 -11.79
CA ILE A 110 -7.75 0.41 -11.96
C ILE A 110 -6.52 1.22 -12.35
N ALA A 111 -5.34 0.84 -11.85
CA ALA A 111 -4.09 1.51 -12.20
C ALA A 111 -3.74 1.31 -13.67
N ASP A 112 -4.03 0.11 -14.22
CA ASP A 112 -3.86 -0.17 -15.64
C ASP A 112 -4.87 0.58 -16.50
N ASP A 113 -6.14 0.67 -16.10
CA ASP A 113 -7.15 1.46 -16.81
C ASP A 113 -6.75 2.95 -16.89
N ILE A 114 -6.24 3.53 -15.80
CA ILE A 114 -5.78 4.93 -15.77
C ILE A 114 -4.53 5.14 -16.62
N ARG A 115 -3.64 4.14 -16.72
CA ARG A 115 -2.42 4.22 -17.54
C ARG A 115 -2.74 4.31 -19.04
N ASN A 116 -3.86 3.74 -19.48
CA ASN A 116 -4.24 3.64 -20.89
C ASN A 116 -5.05 4.84 -21.40
N VAL A 117 -5.22 5.90 -20.59
CA VAL A 117 -5.92 7.16 -20.94
C VAL A 117 -4.91 8.28 -21.21
#